data_AF-A0A8B6IWP7-F1
#
_entry.id   AF-A0A8B6IWP7-F1
#
_cell.length_a   1.000
_cell.length_b   1.000
_cell.length_c   1.000
_cell.angle_alpha   90.00
_cell.angle_beta   90.00
_cell.angle_gamma   90.00
#
_symmetry.space_group_name_H-M   'P 1'
#
loop_
_entity.id
_entity.type
_entity.pdbx_description
1 polymer ?
#
loop_
_entity_poly.entity_id
_entity_poly.type
_entity_poly.pdbx_seq_one_letter_code
_entity_poly.pdbx_strand_id
1 'polypeptide(L)'
;MFPVITVNNWHTQDGNIYILYEDGFWYQNVNYLAAVPTQYNCTTYEEQFNKLINRIESGALRTCKQSGKPYKMLGDTLYLLSNKTSQNALSKRFEGE
;
A
#
# COMPACT_ATOMS: atom_id res chain seq x y z
N MET A 1 -0.22 16.69 2.46
CA MET A 1 -0.16 15.36 3.10
C MET A 1 -0.87 14.38 2.17
N PHE A 2 -0.29 13.21 1.91
CA PHE A 2 -0.96 12.18 1.10
C PHE A 2 -2.06 11.50 1.92
N PRO A 3 -3.22 11.16 1.33
CA PRO A 3 -4.25 10.43 2.04
C PRO A 3 -3.91 8.94 2.16
N VAL A 4 -4.45 8.33 3.22
CA VAL A 4 -4.53 6.88 3.37
C VAL A 4 -5.88 6.43 2.85
N ILE A 5 -5.87 5.62 1.80
CA ILE A 5 -7.06 5.10 1.12
C ILE A 5 -6.91 3.58 1.07
N THR A 6 -7.91 2.84 1.56
CA THR A 6 -7.96 1.37 1.48
C THR A 6 -9.23 0.96 0.75
N VAL A 7 -9.08 0.25 -0.38
CA VAL A 7 -10.21 -0.27 -1.16
C VAL A 7 -9.83 -1.64 -1.70
N ASN A 8 -10.61 -2.67 -1.38
CA ASN A 8 -10.35 -4.07 -1.76
C ASN A 8 -8.91 -4.48 -1.38
N ASN A 9 -8.13 -4.91 -2.37
CA ASN A 9 -6.73 -5.33 -2.21
C ASN A 9 -5.75 -4.17 -2.43
N TRP A 10 -6.20 -2.92 -2.39
CA TRP A 10 -5.37 -1.74 -2.64
C TRP A 10 -5.33 -0.83 -1.42
N HIS A 11 -4.14 -0.27 -1.15
CA HIS A 11 -3.92 0.63 -0.04
C HIS A 11 -2.91 1.73 -0.39
N THR A 12 -3.07 2.92 0.18
CA THR A 12 -2.09 4.01 0.06
C THR A 12 -1.50 4.42 1.40
N GLN A 13 -0.18 4.64 1.45
CA GLN A 13 0.50 5.21 2.61
C GLN A 13 1.71 6.03 2.17
N ASP A 14 1.80 7.27 2.67
CA ASP A 14 2.87 8.22 2.33
C ASP A 14 3.04 8.43 0.80
N GLY A 15 1.93 8.36 0.05
CA GLY A 15 1.89 8.46 -1.40
C GLY A 15 2.23 7.17 -2.15
N ASN A 16 2.69 6.12 -1.47
CA ASN A 16 2.95 4.82 -2.08
C ASN A 16 1.67 4.00 -2.22
N ILE A 17 1.60 3.16 -3.25
CA ILE A 17 0.49 2.22 -3.48
C ILE A 17 0.95 0.81 -3.09
N TYR A 18 0.09 0.08 -2.39
CA TYR A 18 0.32 -1.29 -1.93
C TYR A 18 -0.81 -2.20 -2.39
N ILE A 19 -0.45 -3.46 -2.65
CA ILE A 19 -1.38 -4.52 -3.08
C ILE A 19 -1.34 -5.65 -2.06
N LEU A 20 -2.51 -6.08 -1.60
CA LEU A 20 -2.68 -7.29 -0.80
C LEU A 20 -2.67 -8.52 -1.73
N TYR A 21 -1.76 -9.47 -1.46
CA TYR A 21 -1.68 -10.73 -2.18
C TYR A 21 -2.32 -11.87 -1.38
N GLU A 22 -2.54 -13.00 -2.04
CA GLU A 22 -3.15 -14.22 -1.46
C GLU A 22 -2.36 -14.79 -0.28
N ASP A 23 -1.07 -14.46 -0.16
CA ASP A 23 -0.22 -14.81 0.98
C ASP A 23 -0.56 -14.02 2.27
N GLY A 24 -1.52 -13.09 2.20
CA GLY A 24 -1.97 -12.26 3.30
C GLY A 24 -1.04 -11.08 3.61
N PHE A 25 -0.06 -10.79 2.76
CA PHE A 25 0.86 -9.68 2.92
C PHE A 25 0.64 -8.57 1.89
N TRP A 26 0.92 -7.35 2.33
CA TRP A 26 0.92 -6.18 1.47
C TRP A 26 2.28 -5.99 0.83
N TYR A 27 2.32 -5.66 -0.45
CA TYR A 27 3.55 -5.35 -1.17
C TYR A 27 3.43 -4.03 -1.87
N GLN A 28 4.48 -3.21 -1.78
CA GLN A 28 4.55 -1.93 -2.47
C GLN A 28 4.60 -2.16 -3.98
N ASN A 29 3.69 -1.53 -4.70
CA ASN A 29 3.69 -1.48 -6.15
C ASN A 29 4.67 -0.38 -6.64
N VAL A 30 5.17 -0.51 -7.87
CA VAL A 30 6.08 0.51 -8.45
C VAL A 30 5.42 1.86 -8.73
N ASN A 31 4.09 1.91 -8.81
CA ASN A 31 3.33 3.13 -9.02
C ASN A 31 3.02 3.82 -7.68
N TYR A 32 2.82 5.14 -7.73
CA TYR A 32 2.59 6.00 -6.57
C TYR A 32 1.64 7.14 -6.92
N LEU A 33 1.01 7.74 -5.90
CA LEU A 33 0.23 8.96 -6.04
C LEU A 33 1.18 10.13 -6.33
N ALA A 34 0.87 10.94 -7.34
CA ALA A 34 1.60 12.17 -7.55
C ALA A 34 1.20 13.20 -6.47
N ALA A 35 2.16 14.02 -6.02
CA ALA A 35 1.91 15.05 -5.00
C ALA A 35 0.90 16.12 -5.44
N VAL A 36 0.60 16.21 -6.74
CA VAL A 36 -0.38 17.13 -7.30
C VAL A 36 -1.30 16.36 -8.26
N PRO A 37 -2.54 16.04 -7.87
CA PRO A 37 -3.47 15.23 -8.69
C PRO A 37 -3.74 15.80 -10.09
N THR A 38 -3.71 17.13 -10.24
CA THR A 38 -4.01 17.80 -11.52
C THR A 38 -2.99 17.49 -12.60
N GLN A 39 -1.77 17.05 -12.25
CA GLN A 39 -0.78 16.55 -13.22
C GLN A 39 -1.27 15.32 -13.99
N TYR A 40 -2.26 14.61 -13.46
CA TYR A 40 -2.87 13.43 -14.07
C TYR A 40 -4.31 13.69 -14.55
N ASN A 41 -4.70 14.96 -14.69
CA ASN A 41 -6.08 15.40 -14.95
C ASN A 41 -7.05 14.80 -13.94
N CYS A 42 -6.68 14.85 -12.65
CA CYS A 42 -7.54 14.47 -11.53
C CYS A 42 -7.71 15.65 -10.59
N THR A 43 -8.88 15.75 -9.97
CA THR A 43 -9.22 16.83 -9.03
C THR A 43 -8.94 16.42 -7.58
N THR A 44 -9.01 15.13 -7.27
CA THR A 44 -8.74 14.57 -5.94
C THR A 44 -7.72 13.43 -5.99
N TYR A 45 -7.17 13.07 -4.83
CA TYR A 45 -6.28 11.92 -4.71
C TYR A 45 -7.05 10.60 -4.89
N GLU A 46 -8.30 10.53 -4.46
CA GLU A 46 -9.18 9.37 -4.64
C GLU A 46 -9.45 9.11 -6.12
N GLU A 47 -9.68 10.17 -6.91
CA GLU A 47 -9.83 10.07 -8.37
C GLU A 47 -8.54 9.58 -9.01
N GLN A 48 -7.40 10.15 -8.61
CA GLN A 48 -6.09 9.71 -9.08
C GLN A 48 -5.82 8.24 -8.73
N PHE A 49 -6.14 7.83 -7.51
CA PHE A 49 -5.98 6.47 -7.02
C PHE A 49 -6.80 5.47 -7.85
N ASN A 50 -8.10 5.72 -8.01
CA ASN A 50 -8.98 4.87 -8.82
C ASN A 50 -8.51 4.77 -10.28
N LYS A 51 -8.06 5.90 -10.86
CA LYS A 51 -7.52 5.94 -12.22
C LYS A 51 -6.24 5.11 -12.34
N LEU A 52 -5.35 5.15 -11.35
CA LEU A 52 -4.13 4.35 -11.33
C LEU A 52 -4.45 2.86 -11.19
N ILE A 53 -5.34 2.47 -10.27
CA ILE A 53 -5.78 1.08 -10.10
C ILE A 53 -6.33 0.54 -11.41
N ASN A 54 -7.30 1.23 -12.03
CA ASN A 54 -7.90 0.79 -13.28
C ASN A 54 -6.86 0.59 -14.40
N ARG A 55 -5.85 1.47 -14.46
CA ARG A 55 -4.75 1.36 -15.43
C ARG A 55 -3.80 0.21 -15.12
N ILE A 56 -3.58 -0.11 -13.85
CA ILE A 56 -2.77 -1.25 -13.45
C ILE A 56 -3.51 -2.56 -13.75
N GLU A 57 -4.80 -2.66 -13.41
CA GLU A 57 -5.62 -3.87 -13.62
C GLU A 57 -5.88 -4.15 -15.11
N SER A 58 -6.03 -3.11 -15.93
CA SER A 58 -6.11 -3.24 -17.39
C SER A 58 -4.76 -3.57 -18.07
N GLY A 59 -3.67 -3.63 -17.31
CA GLY A 59 -2.32 -3.89 -17.84
C GLY A 59 -1.66 -2.70 -18.53
N ALA A 60 -2.29 -1.51 -18.54
CA ALA A 60 -1.69 -0.29 -19.07
C ALA A 60 -0.54 0.25 -18.21
N LEU A 61 -0.50 -0.11 -16.93
CA LEU A 61 0.60 0.16 -15.99
C LEU A 61 1.11 -1.13 -15.36
N ARG A 62 2.36 -1.10 -14.89
CA ARG A 62 3.03 -2.27 -14.32
C ARG A 62 2.41 -2.64 -12.98
N THR A 63 2.04 -3.91 -12.83
CA THR A 63 1.61 -4.54 -11.57
C THR A 63 2.77 -4.97 -10.67
N CYS A 64 4.03 -4.78 -11.09
CA CYS A 64 5.18 -5.34 -10.39
C CYS A 64 5.41 -4.70 -9.01
N LYS A 65 5.94 -5.52 -8.10
CA LYS A 65 6.38 -5.10 -6.77
C LYS A 65 7.62 -4.21 -6.91
N GLN A 66 7.65 -3.07 -6.23
CA GLN A 66 8.85 -2.23 -6.15
C GLN A 66 9.96 -2.94 -5.38
N SER A 67 9.60 -3.71 -4.36
CA SER A 67 10.50 -4.58 -3.62
C SER A 67 9.82 -5.90 -3.23
N GLY A 68 10.60 -6.96 -3.02
CA GLY A 68 10.09 -8.22 -2.49
C GLY A 68 9.78 -8.20 -0.98
N LYS A 69 9.77 -7.03 -0.33
CA LYS A 69 9.59 -6.91 1.10
C LYS A 69 8.10 -6.90 1.47
N PRO A 70 7.65 -7.81 2.34
CA PRO A 70 6.26 -7.85 2.78
C PRO A 70 5.99 -6.82 3.88
N TYR A 71 4.76 -6.33 3.90
CA TYR A 71 4.22 -5.43 4.92
C TYR A 71 3.01 -6.09 5.59
N LYS A 72 2.80 -5.80 6.87
CA LYS A 72 1.59 -6.19 7.61
C LYS A 72 0.83 -4.95 8.02
N MET A 73 -0.49 -5.01 7.84
CA MET A 73 -1.40 -3.94 8.25
C MET A 73 -1.81 -4.14 9.71
N LEU A 74 -1.74 -3.07 10.50
CA LEU A 74 -2.29 -2.99 11.86
C LEU A 74 -3.14 -1.71 11.94
N GLY A 75 -4.47 -1.87 12.06
CA GLY A 75 -5.39 -0.74 11.82
C GLY A 75 -5.27 -0.25 10.38
N ASP A 76 -5.05 1.04 10.19
CA ASP A 76 -4.90 1.66 8.85
C ASP A 76 -3.44 1.92 8.46
N THR A 77 -2.48 1.29 9.15
CA THR A 77 -1.04 1.54 8.94
C THR A 77 -0.29 0.27 8.58
N LEU A 78 0.55 0.36 7.55
CA LEU A 78 1.46 -0.68 7.10
C LEU A 78 2.81 -0.60 7.80
N TYR A 79 3.23 -1.75 8.32
CA TYR A 79 4.52 -1.95 8.95
C TYR A 79 5.35 -2.93 8.13
N LEU A 80 6.56 -2.50 7.75
CA LEU A 80 7.50 -3.34 7.04
C LEU A 80 7.92 -4.52 7.92
N LEU A 81 7.77 -5.75 7.40
CA LEU A 81 8.28 -6.92 8.07
C LEU A 81 9.78 -7.03 7.79
N SER A 82 10.60 -6.84 8.82
CA SER A 82 12.05 -7.03 8.73
C SER A 82 12.42 -8.45 9.19
N ASN A 83 13.33 -9.09 8.46
CA ASN A 83 13.82 -10.45 8.78
C ASN A 83 14.52 -10.57 10.16
N LYS A 84 14.75 -9.47 10.89
CA LYS A 84 15.39 -9.48 12.21
C LYS A 84 14.46 -9.21 13.39
N THR A 85 13.19 -8.86 13.18
CA THR A 85 12.36 -8.30 14.27
C THR A 85 10.91 -8.78 14.25
N SER A 86 10.66 -10.07 13.96
CA SER A 86 9.32 -10.66 14.08
C SER A 86 9.07 -11.42 15.38
N GLN A 87 10.04 -11.54 16.29
CA GLN A 87 9.81 -12.18 17.59
C GLN A 87 9.44 -11.21 18.72
N ASN A 88 10.00 -10.00 18.78
CA ASN A 88 9.85 -9.13 19.98
C ASN A 88 8.73 -8.07 19.91
N ALA A 89 8.23 -7.70 18.73
CA ALA A 89 7.19 -6.67 18.60
C ALA A 89 5.76 -7.25 18.62
N LEU A 90 5.60 -8.52 18.23
CA LEU A 90 4.31 -9.22 18.30
C LEU A 90 4.11 -9.89 19.67
N SER A 91 5.13 -10.43 20.33
CA SER A 91 4.96 -11.08 21.65
C SER A 91 4.49 -10.10 22.73
N LYS A 92 4.99 -8.86 22.74
CA LYS A 92 4.64 -7.85 23.76
C LYS A 92 3.21 -7.31 23.66
N ARG A 93 2.47 -7.61 22.59
CA ARG A 93 1.07 -7.16 22.42
C ARG A 93 0.04 -8.25 22.71
N PHE A 94 0.47 -9.51 22.89
CA PHE A 94 -0.39 -10.64 23.22
C PHE A 94 -0.16 -11.19 24.65
N GLU A 95 0.82 -10.69 25.40
CA GLU A 95 1.01 -11.00 26.84
C GLU A 95 0.39 -9.93 27.78
N GLY A 96 -0.49 -9.10 27.25
CA GLY A 96 -1.17 -8.03 27.98
C GLY A 96 -2.68 -8.21 27.99
N GLU A 97 -3.15 -9.38 28.40
CA GLU A 97 -4.50 -9.61 28.96
C GLU A 97 -4.37 -10.27 30.33
#